data_AF-A0A2T2PZ03-F1
#
_entry.id   AF-A0A2T2PZ03-F1
#
_cell.length_a   1.000
_cell.length_b   1.000
_cell.length_c   1.000
_cell.angle_alpha   90.00
_cell.angle_beta   90.00
_cell.angle_gamma   90.00
#
_symmetry.space_group_name_H-M   'P 1'
#
loop_
_entity.id
_entity.type
_entity.pdbx_description
1 polymer ?
#
loop_
_entity_poly.entity_id
_entity_poly.type
_entity_poly.pdbx_seq_one_letter_code
_entity_poly.pdbx_strand_id
1 'polypeptide(L)'
;MRTEAEKMLQEEYDIPTSKIGILETRGTTVFAPLVSKRLDLLCELEITFLRRQAPGQLIGDGGDIDNRIKTLLGALALPPPSQQKHFEQANSSHPIHCLLQDDSLVTKLSVETDRLLRPVGGEYDLVAIIGTKVTASRLTFTNMSLVN
;
A
#
# COMPACT_ATOMS: atom_id res chain seq x y z
N MET A 1 -44.38 13.14 -4.55
CA MET A 1 -43.06 13.22 -3.87
C MET A 1 -42.57 11.89 -3.30
N ARG A 2 -43.43 10.94 -2.87
CA ARG A 2 -42.97 9.62 -2.41
C ARG A 2 -42.57 8.65 -3.53
N THR A 3 -43.03 8.89 -4.76
CA THR A 3 -42.92 7.97 -5.89
C THR A 3 -41.55 7.93 -6.57
N GLU A 4 -40.72 8.98 -6.47
CA GLU A 4 -39.36 8.99 -7.05
C GLU A 4 -38.34 8.30 -6.15
N ALA A 5 -38.43 8.46 -4.83
CA ALA A 5 -37.52 7.82 -3.87
C ALA A 5 -37.69 6.29 -3.85
N GLU A 6 -38.93 5.79 -3.98
CA GLU A 6 -39.21 4.35 -4.10
C GLU A 6 -38.69 3.78 -5.43
N LYS A 7 -38.69 4.58 -6.50
CA LYS A 7 -38.11 4.22 -7.80
C LYS A 7 -36.60 4.09 -7.75
N MET A 8 -35.92 5.00 -7.04
CA MET A 8 -34.45 4.97 -6.86
C MET A 8 -33.97 3.79 -5.99
N LEU A 9 -34.84 3.23 -5.14
CA LEU A 9 -34.52 2.06 -4.31
C LEU A 9 -34.77 0.72 -5.02
N GLN A 10 -35.56 0.72 -6.10
CA GLN A 10 -35.90 -0.47 -6.89
C GLN A 10 -35.02 -0.63 -8.13
N GLU A 11 -34.27 0.39 -8.53
CA GLU A 11 -33.18 0.23 -9.49
C GLU A 11 -32.01 -0.43 -8.78
N GLU A 12 -31.79 -1.71 -9.11
CA GLU A 12 -30.56 -2.41 -8.78
C GLU A 12 -29.41 -1.56 -9.34
N TYR A 13 -28.67 -0.91 -8.43
CA TYR A 13 -27.57 -0.02 -8.81
C TYR A 13 -26.45 -0.91 -9.33
N ASP A 14 -26.55 -1.29 -10.60
CA ASP A 14 -25.59 -2.11 -11.32
C ASP A 14 -24.36 -1.24 -11.55
N ILE A 15 -23.56 -1.10 -10.49
CA ILE A 15 -22.26 -0.48 -10.55
C ILE A 15 -21.47 -1.38 -11.50
N PRO A 16 -21.13 -0.94 -12.72
CA PRO A 16 -20.42 -1.80 -13.64
C PRO A 16 -19.14 -2.23 -12.92
N THR A 17 -18.91 -3.53 -12.73
CA THR A 17 -17.73 -4.03 -12.01
C THR A 17 -16.44 -3.50 -12.65
N SER A 18 -16.48 -3.19 -13.95
CA SER A 18 -15.44 -2.50 -14.73
C SER A 18 -15.16 -1.05 -14.29
N LYS A 19 -16.10 -0.41 -13.59
CA LYS A 19 -15.99 0.93 -12.98
C LYS A 19 -15.66 0.93 -11.48
N ILE A 20 -15.61 -0.23 -10.83
CA ILE A 20 -15.16 -0.34 -9.42
C ILE A 20 -13.74 -0.89 -9.32
N GLY A 21 -13.29 -1.66 -10.32
CA GLY A 21 -11.98 -2.31 -10.29
C GLY A 21 -10.84 -1.32 -9.98
N ILE A 22 -10.19 -1.50 -8.83
CA ILE A 22 -8.95 -0.80 -8.47
C ILE A 22 -7.74 -1.42 -9.19
N LEU A 23 -7.97 -2.50 -9.94
CA LEU A 23 -6.93 -3.23 -10.64
C LEU A 23 -6.27 -2.35 -11.71
N GLU A 24 -4.94 -2.34 -11.73
CA GLU A 24 -4.15 -1.66 -12.73
C GLU A 24 -3.29 -2.66 -13.50
N THR A 25 -3.42 -2.65 -14.82
CA THR A 25 -2.55 -3.44 -15.69
C THR A 25 -1.34 -2.61 -16.09
N ARG A 26 -0.15 -3.12 -15.81
CA ARG A 26 1.13 -2.54 -16.23
C ARG A 26 1.85 -3.58 -17.09
N GLY A 27 1.79 -3.38 -18.41
CA GLY A 27 2.25 -4.38 -19.39
C GLY A 27 1.35 -5.61 -19.40
N THR A 28 1.92 -6.77 -19.08
CA THR A 28 1.20 -8.05 -19.00
C THR A 28 0.77 -8.41 -17.57
N THR A 29 1.16 -7.62 -16.57
CA THR A 29 0.94 -7.93 -15.16
C THR A 29 -0.15 -7.05 -14.57
N VAL A 30 -1.03 -7.66 -13.77
CA VAL A 30 -2.12 -6.97 -13.08
C VAL A 30 -1.73 -6.72 -11.62
N PHE A 31 -1.95 -5.49 -11.15
CA PHE A 31 -1.70 -5.05 -9.79
C PHE A 31 -3.00 -4.65 -9.10
N ALA A 32 -3.09 -4.89 -7.80
CA ALA A 32 -4.24 -4.58 -6.95
C ALA A 32 -3.81 -3.69 -5.78
N PRO A 33 -3.75 -2.36 -5.96
CA PRO A 33 -3.47 -1.44 -4.84
C PRO A 33 -4.65 -1.36 -3.87
N LEU A 34 -4.35 -1.44 -2.57
CA LEU A 34 -5.34 -1.22 -1.51
C LEU A 34 -5.72 0.25 -1.38
N VAL A 35 -4.73 1.14 -1.29
CA VAL A 35 -4.91 2.59 -1.21
C VAL A 35 -4.72 3.20 -2.60
N SER A 36 -5.78 3.81 -3.14
CA SER A 36 -5.77 4.36 -4.49
C SER A 36 -6.44 5.72 -4.59
N LYS A 37 -5.98 6.53 -5.55
CA LYS A 37 -6.55 7.83 -5.92
C LYS A 37 -8.01 7.68 -6.38
N ARG A 38 -8.34 6.57 -7.05
CA ARG A 38 -9.69 6.30 -7.57
C ARG A 38 -10.74 6.18 -6.46
N LEU A 39 -10.35 5.63 -5.30
CA LEU A 39 -11.22 5.49 -4.14
C LEU A 39 -11.12 6.66 -3.16
N ASP A 40 -10.44 7.76 -3.53
CA ASP A 40 -10.18 8.89 -2.63
C ASP A 40 -9.54 8.45 -1.30
N LEU A 41 -8.68 7.42 -1.33
CA LEU A 41 -8.03 6.87 -0.14
C LEU A 41 -6.63 7.47 0.07
N LEU A 42 -6.29 7.64 1.34
CA LEU A 42 -5.03 8.13 1.86
C LEU A 42 -4.52 7.16 2.94
N CYS A 43 -3.24 7.24 3.25
CA CYS A 43 -2.56 6.29 4.13
C CYS A 43 -1.70 7.00 5.17
N GLU A 44 -1.82 6.61 6.44
CA GLU A 44 -0.80 6.85 7.46
C GLU A 44 0.00 5.55 7.65
N LEU A 45 1.33 5.66 7.65
CA LEU A 45 2.25 4.54 7.85
C LEU A 45 2.99 4.70 9.18
N GLU A 46 3.02 3.62 9.96
CA GLU A 46 3.82 3.48 11.17
C GLU A 46 4.75 2.28 10.98
N ILE A 47 6.06 2.53 11.00
CA ILE A 47 7.06 1.53 10.65
C ILE A 47 8.04 1.38 11.81
N THR A 48 8.14 0.17 12.36
CA THR A 48 9.16 -0.17 13.35
C THR A 48 10.20 -1.08 12.71
N PHE A 49 11.42 -0.57 12.53
CA PHE A 49 12.56 -1.35 12.07
C PHE A 49 13.29 -2.00 13.24
N LEU A 50 13.19 -3.32 13.34
CA LEU A 50 13.95 -4.15 14.28
C LEU A 50 15.26 -4.59 13.63
N ARG A 51 16.38 -4.01 14.07
CA ARG A 51 17.72 -4.19 13.48
C ARG A 51 18.75 -4.67 14.49
N ARG A 52 19.87 -5.21 14.01
CA ARG A 52 20.94 -5.77 14.87
C ARG A 52 21.70 -4.71 15.67
N GLN A 53 21.83 -3.54 15.07
CA GLN A 53 22.68 -2.44 15.52
C GLN A 53 22.25 -1.94 16.91
N ALA A 54 23.20 -1.38 17.66
CA ALA A 54 22.90 -0.78 18.94
C ALA A 54 22.03 0.48 18.76
N PRO A 55 21.18 0.85 19.75
CA PRO A 55 20.47 2.11 19.75
C PRO A 55 21.43 3.28 19.55
N GLY A 56 21.05 4.25 18.71
CA GLY A 56 21.89 5.42 18.37
C GLY A 56 22.89 5.22 17.22
N GLN A 57 23.11 3.98 16.76
CA GLN A 57 23.95 3.73 15.58
C GLN A 57 23.14 3.99 14.29
N LEU A 58 23.19 5.21 13.76
CA LEU A 58 22.37 5.64 12.61
C LEU A 58 22.79 5.00 11.27
N ILE A 59 24.07 4.66 11.13
CA ILE A 59 24.64 4.03 9.95
C ILE A 59 25.24 2.68 10.36
N GLY A 60 24.91 1.63 9.62
CA GLY A 60 25.72 0.41 9.67
C GLY A 60 25.61 -0.36 8.37
N ASP A 61 25.95 -1.64 8.41
CA ASP A 61 26.38 -2.40 7.21
C ASP A 61 25.35 -2.44 6.06
N GLY A 62 24.06 -2.24 6.34
CA GLY A 62 23.01 -2.16 5.32
C GLY A 62 22.49 -0.74 5.04
N GLY A 63 23.32 0.29 5.13
CA GLY A 63 22.97 1.68 4.80
C GLY A 63 22.30 2.48 5.92
N ASP A 64 21.89 3.71 5.59
CA ASP A 64 21.16 4.61 6.48
C ASP A 64 19.65 4.32 6.51
N ILE A 65 18.95 4.95 7.46
CA ILE A 65 17.50 4.77 7.65
C ILE A 65 16.71 5.34 6.46
N ASP A 66 17.15 6.45 5.86
CA ASP A 66 16.47 7.12 4.75
C ASP A 66 16.40 6.22 3.50
N ASN A 67 17.52 5.63 3.09
CA ASN A 67 17.54 4.73 1.93
C ASN A 67 16.65 3.50 2.15
N ARG A 68 16.60 2.98 3.39
CA ARG A 68 15.72 1.86 3.74
C ARG A 68 14.24 2.23 3.63
N ILE A 69 13.86 3.41 4.14
CA ILE A 69 12.49 3.93 4.01
C ILE A 69 12.14 4.06 2.54
N LYS A 70 13.02 4.69 1.74
CA LYS A 70 12.78 4.90 0.31
C LYS A 70 12.59 3.60 -0.46
N THR A 71 13.42 2.59 -0.18
CA THR A 71 13.27 1.26 -0.78
C THR A 71 11.98 0.57 -0.31
N LEU A 72 11.63 0.68 0.97
CA LEU A 72 10.42 0.08 1.52
C LEU A 72 9.15 0.71 0.90
N LEU A 73 9.08 2.03 0.81
CA LEU A 73 7.94 2.72 0.17
C LEU A 73 7.79 2.28 -1.29
N GLY A 74 8.89 2.27 -2.06
CA GLY A 74 8.86 1.78 -3.43
C GLY A 74 8.43 0.30 -3.56
N ALA A 75 8.70 -0.53 -2.55
CA ALA A 75 8.26 -1.93 -2.53
C ALA A 75 6.79 -2.10 -2.10
N LEU A 76 6.23 -1.16 -1.35
CA LEU A 76 4.82 -1.14 -0.94
C LEU A 76 3.91 -0.55 -2.02
N ALA A 77 4.45 0.29 -2.89
CA ALA A 77 3.76 0.92 -4.00
C ALA A 77 3.76 0.08 -5.29
N LEU A 78 2.96 0.49 -6.26
CA LEU A 78 3.05 -0.07 -7.62
C LEU A 78 4.44 0.23 -8.21
N PRO A 79 5.06 -0.74 -8.89
CA PRO A 79 6.36 -0.53 -9.50
C PRO A 79 6.26 0.52 -10.62
N PRO A 80 7.25 1.42 -10.74
CA PRO A 80 7.29 2.37 -11.84
C PRO A 80 7.48 1.63 -13.18
N PRO A 81 7.14 2.27 -14.32
CA PRO A 81 7.28 1.66 -15.65
C PRO A 81 8.67 1.10 -15.94
N SER A 82 9.73 1.70 -15.37
CA SER A 82 11.11 1.24 -15.52
C SER A 82 11.39 -0.12 -14.88
N GLN A 83 10.62 -0.52 -13.86
CA GLN A 83 10.79 -1.76 -13.13
C GLN A 83 9.78 -2.85 -13.53
N GLN A 84 8.85 -2.53 -14.41
CA GLN A 84 7.76 -3.42 -14.82
C GLN A 84 8.26 -4.76 -15.37
N LYS A 85 9.38 -4.76 -16.10
CA LYS A 85 10.00 -5.97 -16.68
C LYS A 85 10.35 -7.03 -15.64
N HIS A 86 10.61 -6.63 -14.39
CA HIS A 86 10.88 -7.58 -13.31
C HIS A 86 9.65 -8.39 -12.90
N PHE A 87 8.45 -7.93 -13.27
CA PHE A 87 7.18 -8.55 -12.93
C PHE A 87 6.50 -9.23 -14.12
N GLU A 88 7.02 -9.07 -15.34
CA GLU A 88 6.49 -9.72 -16.56
C GLU A 88 6.66 -11.24 -16.53
N GLN A 89 7.67 -11.74 -15.81
CA GLN A 89 7.91 -13.19 -15.64
C GLN A 89 6.99 -13.83 -14.60
N ALA A 90 6.33 -13.03 -13.76
CA ALA A 90 5.31 -13.50 -12.85
C ALA A 90 4.04 -13.78 -13.66
N ASN A 91 4.03 -14.89 -14.40
CA ASN A 91 2.84 -15.48 -15.02
C ASN A 91 1.88 -15.96 -13.91
N SER A 92 1.37 -15.02 -13.12
CA SER A 92 0.44 -15.26 -12.04
C SER A 92 -0.98 -15.07 -12.57
N SER A 93 -1.83 -16.06 -12.32
CA SER A 93 -3.27 -15.94 -12.56
C SER A 93 -3.94 -14.94 -11.61
N HIS A 94 -3.24 -14.50 -10.57
CA HIS A 94 -3.73 -13.57 -9.55
C HIS A 94 -2.98 -12.23 -9.60
N PRO A 95 -3.67 -11.11 -9.32
CA PRO A 95 -3.03 -9.80 -9.30
C PRO A 95 -1.99 -9.71 -8.17
N ILE A 96 -0.95 -8.92 -8.39
CA ILE A 96 0.02 -8.58 -7.35
C ILE A 96 -0.59 -7.54 -6.43
N HIS A 97 -0.74 -7.87 -5.16
CA HIS A 97 -1.27 -6.96 -4.16
C HIS A 97 -0.21 -5.93 -3.76
N CYS A 98 -0.57 -4.65 -3.88
CA CYS A 98 0.25 -3.52 -3.44
C CYS A 98 -0.50 -2.80 -2.33
N LEU A 99 0.22 -2.23 -1.37
CA LEU A 99 -0.40 -1.41 -0.35
C LEU A 99 -0.85 -0.07 -0.96
N LEU A 100 0.03 0.55 -1.75
CA LEU A 100 -0.17 1.88 -2.30
C LEU A 100 -0.22 1.83 -3.83
N GLN A 101 -1.06 2.67 -4.43
CA GLN A 101 -0.96 2.97 -5.86
C GLN A 101 0.27 3.85 -6.17
N ASP A 102 0.58 4.77 -5.26
CA ASP A 102 1.60 5.81 -5.42
C ASP A 102 2.00 6.30 -4.02
N ASP A 103 3.30 6.56 -3.80
CA ASP A 103 3.84 7.05 -2.52
C ASP A 103 3.23 8.40 -2.10
N SER A 104 2.75 9.21 -3.06
CA SER A 104 2.06 10.48 -2.78
C SER A 104 0.75 10.33 -1.99
N LEU A 105 0.25 9.10 -1.82
CA LEU A 105 -0.94 8.80 -1.00
C LEU A 105 -0.64 8.70 0.50
N VAL A 106 0.64 8.70 0.88
CA VAL A 106 1.06 8.70 2.28
C VAL A 106 0.98 10.12 2.85
N THR A 107 0.10 10.34 3.83
CA THR A 107 -0.07 11.65 4.48
C THR A 107 0.71 11.78 5.78
N LYS A 108 1.07 10.66 6.39
CA LYS A 108 1.87 10.61 7.61
C LYS A 108 2.77 9.37 7.56
N LEU A 109 4.03 9.57 7.91
CA LEU A 109 5.02 8.52 8.05
C LEU A 109 5.67 8.67 9.42
N SER A 110 5.49 7.66 10.28
CA SER A 110 6.21 7.51 11.55
C SER A 110 7.19 6.36 11.40
N VAL A 111 8.46 6.59 11.76
CA VAL A 111 9.49 5.55 11.70
C VAL A 111 10.21 5.49 13.03
N GLU A 112 10.19 4.30 13.61
CA GLU A 112 10.92 3.96 14.82
C GLU A 112 11.96 2.88 14.50
N THR A 113 13.07 2.90 15.23
CA THR A 113 14.07 1.82 15.13
C THR A 113 14.30 1.24 16.50
N ASP A 114 14.34 -0.08 16.59
CA ASP A 114 14.66 -0.81 17.80
C ASP A 114 15.52 -2.04 17.48
N ARG A 115 15.93 -2.79 18.51
CA ARG A 115 16.78 -3.96 18.36
C ARG A 115 15.97 -5.19 17.99
N LEU A 116 16.47 -5.93 17.02
CA LEU A 116 16.01 -7.28 16.74
C LEU A 116 16.51 -8.21 17.85
N LEU A 117 15.59 -8.73 18.67
CA LEU A 117 15.91 -9.59 19.81
C LEU A 117 16.05 -11.07 19.45
N ARG A 118 15.52 -11.50 18.30
CA ARG A 118 15.67 -12.87 17.81
C ARG A 118 17.05 -13.11 17.18
N PRO A 119 17.53 -14.36 17.13
CA PRO A 119 18.69 -14.72 16.34
C PRO A 119 18.51 -14.30 14.88
N VAL A 120 19.60 -13.79 14.32
CA VAL A 120 19.70 -13.21 13.00
C VAL A 120 20.12 -14.26 11.98
N GLY A 121 19.38 -14.36 10.87
CA GLY A 121 19.66 -15.32 9.80
C GLY A 121 20.80 -14.90 8.87
N GLY A 122 21.19 -13.63 8.89
CA GLY A 122 22.24 -13.08 8.02
C GLY A 122 22.73 -11.70 8.44
N GLU A 123 23.70 -11.17 7.71
CA GLU A 123 24.32 -9.85 7.93
C GLU A 123 23.29 -8.72 7.81
N TYR A 124 22.38 -8.81 6.83
CA TYR A 124 21.36 -7.81 6.53
C TYR A 124 19.98 -8.13 7.10
N ASP A 125 19.87 -9.08 8.03
CA ASP A 125 18.59 -9.47 8.62
C ASP A 125 17.97 -8.30 9.40
N LEU A 126 16.72 -8.02 9.08
CA LEU A 126 15.91 -6.88 9.52
C LEU A 126 14.47 -7.34 9.52
N VAL A 127 13.71 -6.94 10.54
CA VAL A 127 12.25 -7.05 10.52
C VAL A 127 11.66 -5.66 10.49
N ALA A 128 10.75 -5.42 9.55
CA ALA A 128 9.92 -4.22 9.52
C ALA A 128 8.51 -4.61 9.94
N ILE A 129 8.02 -4.03 11.04
CA ILE A 129 6.61 -4.11 11.42
C ILE A 129 5.95 -2.86 10.83
N ILE A 130 4.89 -3.07 10.05
CA ILE A 130 4.24 -2.00 9.29
C ILE A 130 2.78 -1.93 9.74
N GLY A 131 2.47 -0.90 10.52
CA GLY A 131 1.12 -0.47 10.81
C GLY A 131 0.61 0.46 9.71
N THR A 132 -0.62 0.23 9.26
CA THR A 132 -1.25 1.04 8.22
C THR A 132 -2.61 1.51 8.72
N LYS A 133 -2.89 2.79 8.52
CA LYS A 133 -4.21 3.37 8.75
C LYS A 133 -4.70 4.01 7.48
N VAL A 134 -5.81 3.48 6.96
CA VAL A 134 -6.44 3.98 5.74
C VAL A 134 -7.46 5.05 6.12
N THR A 135 -7.42 6.18 5.41
CA THR A 135 -8.36 7.30 5.59
C THR A 135 -8.91 7.70 4.22
N ALA A 136 -10.01 8.44 4.19
CA ALA A 136 -10.56 8.98 2.94
C ALA A 136 -10.32 10.49 2.87
N SER A 137 -9.81 10.99 1.74
CA SER A 137 -9.77 12.42 1.45
C SER A 137 -11.20 12.96 1.18
N ARG A 138 -12.07 12.12 0.63
CA ARG A 138 -13.48 12.36 0.42
C ARG A 138 -14.27 11.08 0.69
N LEU A 139 -15.27 11.15 1.57
CA LEU A 139 -16.13 10.01 1.83
C LEU A 139 -17.06 9.77 0.63
N THR A 140 -17.07 8.54 0.13
CA THR A 140 -17.91 8.08 -0.99
C THR A 140 -18.57 6.76 -0.62
N PHE A 141 -19.67 6.39 -1.28
CA PHE A 141 -20.29 5.09 -1.08
C PHE A 141 -19.33 3.92 -1.34
N THR A 142 -18.33 4.12 -2.21
CA THR A 142 -17.33 3.12 -2.58
C THR A 142 -16.19 2.93 -1.56
N ASN A 143 -15.97 3.89 -0.64
CA ASN A 143 -14.87 3.81 0.34
C ASN A 143 -15.33 3.79 1.81
N MET A 144 -16.62 4.03 2.08
CA MET A 144 -17.16 4.15 3.43
C MET A 144 -16.88 2.92 4.31
N SER A 145 -16.88 1.71 3.75
CA SER A 145 -16.59 0.48 4.48
C SER A 145 -15.10 0.29 4.82
N LEU A 146 -14.21 1.00 4.15
CA LEU A 146 -12.75 0.83 4.27
C LEU A 146 -12.11 1.80 5.28
N VAL A 147 -12.85 2.82 5.73
CA VAL A 147 -12.32 3.93 6.54
C VAL A 147 -12.94 4.06 7.94
N ASN A 148 -13.70 3.05 8.37
CA ASN A 148 -14.32 2.97 9.69
C ASN A 148 -13.35 2.49 10.78
#